data_AF-A0A7Z9LGQ1-F1
#
_entry.id   AF-A0A7Z9LGQ1-F1
#
_cell.length_a   1.000
_cell.length_b   1.000
_cell.length_c   1.000
_cell.angle_alpha   90.00
_cell.angle_beta   90.00
_cell.angle_gamma   90.00
#
_symmetry.space_group_name_H-M   'P 1'
#
loop_
_entity.id
_entity.type
_entity.pdbx_description
1 polymer ?
#
loop_
_entity_poly.entity_id
_entity_poly.type
_entity_poly.pdbx_seq_one_letter_code
_entity_poly.pdbx_strand_id
1 'polypeptide(L)' 'MNSSHSIQEIILLLNEFWNKQGCILMNPYDVETGAGTMNPMTTLRTIGPEEWNVAYVEPSRR' A
#
# COMPACT_ATOMS: atom_id res chain seq x y z
N MET A 1 9.04 -1.37 28.20
CA MET A 1 8.88 -2.35 27.11
C MET A 1 9.66 -1.78 25.94
N ASN A 2 10.57 -2.55 25.32
CA ASN A 2 11.45 -2.04 24.26
C ASN A 2 10.62 -1.43 23.12
N SER A 3 10.73 -0.12 22.94
CA SER A 3 9.85 0.69 22.08
C SER A 3 10.36 0.83 20.65
N SER A 4 10.85 -0.26 20.05
CA SER A 4 11.32 -0.25 18.66
C SER A 4 10.52 -1.27 17.86
N HIS A 5 9.63 -0.79 16.99
CA HIS A 5 8.93 -1.64 16.05
C HIS A 5 9.90 -2.08 14.93
N SER A 6 9.92 -3.36 14.62
CA SER A 6 10.53 -3.88 13.39
C SER A 6 9.79 -3.36 12.16
N ILE A 7 10.44 -3.42 10.99
CA ILE A 7 9.80 -3.03 9.73
C ILE A 7 8.56 -3.89 9.45
N GLN A 8 8.62 -5.18 9.78
CA GLN A 8 7.50 -6.10 9.64
C GLN A 8 6.32 -5.67 10.53
N GLU A 9 6.58 -5.29 11.78
CA GLU A 9 5.53 -4.79 12.69
C GLU A 9 4.94 -3.47 12.21
N ILE A 10 5.76 -2.54 11.69
CA ILE A 10 5.28 -1.28 11.12
C ILE A 10 4.36 -1.54 9.92
N ILE A 11 4.77 -2.43 9.01
CA ILE A 11 3.94 -2.81 7.85
C ILE A 11 2.62 -3.43 8.30
N LEU A 12 2.63 -4.35 9.27
CA LEU A 12 1.43 -4.97 9.81
C LEU A 12 0.49 -3.94 10.47
N LEU A 13 1.03 -3.03 11.27
CA LEU A 13 0.25 -1.96 11.91
C LEU A 13 -0.41 -1.03 10.89
N LEU A 14 0.31 -0.66 9.83
CA LEU A 14 -0.24 0.18 8.75
C LEU A 14 -1.32 -0.56 7.96
N ASN A 15 -1.10 -1.84 7.65
CA ASN A 15 -2.10 -2.67 6.97
C ASN A 15 -3.37 -2.80 7.82
N GLU A 16 -3.25 -3.08 9.13
CA GLU A 16 -4.40 -3.16 10.04
C GLU A 16 -5.13 -1.82 10.15
N PHE A 17 -4.40 -0.72 10.26
CA PHE A 17 -4.99 0.62 10.33
C PHE A 17 -5.81 0.92 9.08
N TRP A 18 -5.24 0.77 7.88
CA TRP A 18 -5.92 1.10 6.63
C TRP A 18 -7.05 0.14 6.29
N ASN A 19 -6.92 -1.14 6.64
CA ASN A 19 -8.03 -2.08 6.52
C ASN A 19 -9.24 -1.65 7.38
N LYS A 20 -9.00 -1.13 8.59
CA LYS A 20 -10.07 -0.55 9.43
C LYS A 20 -10.67 0.73 8.85
N GLN A 21 -9.95 1.45 8.00
CA GLN A 21 -10.48 2.60 7.23
C GLN A 21 -11.21 2.19 5.94
N GLY A 22 -11.37 0.89 5.69
CA GLY A 22 -12.05 0.39 4.49
C GLY A 22 -11.15 0.28 3.26
N CYS A 23 -9.83 0.33 3.41
CA CYS A 23 -8.91 0.07 2.31
C CYS A 23 -8.79 -1.43 2.01
N ILE A 24 -8.85 -1.79 0.74
CA ILE A 24 -8.46 -3.12 0.25
C ILE A 24 -6.94 -3.24 0.41
N LEU A 25 -6.48 -4.33 1.03
CA LEU A 25 -5.05 -4.64 1.14
C LEU A 25 -4.58 -5.38 -0.11
N MET A 26 -3.63 -4.80 -0.83
CA MET A 26 -3.05 -5.37 -2.06
C MET A 26 -1.59 -5.74 -1.87
N ASN A 27 -1.13 -6.68 -2.71
CA ASN A 27 0.27 -7.03 -2.81
C ASN A 27 1.03 -6.00 -3.68
N PRO A 28 2.36 -5.90 -3.51
CA PRO A 28 3.21 -5.10 -4.39
C PRO A 28 3.05 -5.50 -5.85
N TYR A 29 3.30 -4.55 -6.76
CA TYR A 29 3.38 -4.86 -8.16
C TYR A 29 4.63 -5.69 -8.48
N ASP A 30 4.52 -6.59 -9.45
CA ASP A 30 5.57 -7.54 -9.83
C ASP A 30 6.58 -6.96 -10.84
N VAL A 31 6.30 -5.77 -11.37
CA VAL A 31 7.19 -5.00 -12.25
C VAL A 31 7.85 -3.87 -11.47
N GLU A 32 9.10 -3.53 -11.78
CA GLU A 32 9.79 -2.43 -11.14
C GLU A 32 9.10 -1.08 -11.32
N THR A 33 8.90 -0.38 -10.21
CA THR A 33 8.31 0.97 -10.19
C THR A 33 9.20 1.94 -9.41
N GLY A 34 9.11 3.23 -9.74
CA GLY A 34 9.81 4.30 -9.02
C GLY A 34 9.08 4.84 -7.79
N ALA A 35 7.79 4.54 -7.69
CA ALA A 35 6.90 4.90 -6.60
C ALA A 35 5.59 4.10 -6.73
N GLY A 36 4.86 3.93 -5.60
CA GLY A 36 3.52 3.35 -5.60
C GLY A 36 2.52 4.04 -6.54
N THR A 37 2.73 5.33 -6.83
CA THR A 37 1.91 6.05 -7.82
C THR A 37 1.93 5.43 -9.22
N MET A 38 2.92 4.60 -9.57
CA MET A 38 2.98 3.89 -10.85
C MET A 38 2.27 2.53 -10.82
N ASN A 39 1.98 1.98 -9.64
CA ASN A 39 1.26 0.71 -9.50
C ASN A 39 -0.13 0.83 -10.16
N PRO A 40 -0.59 -0.14 -10.97
CA PRO A 40 -1.91 -0.10 -11.61
C PRO A 40 -3.08 0.08 -10.63
N MET A 41 -2.93 -0.40 -9.40
CA MET A 41 -3.92 -0.23 -8.32
C MET A 41 -4.05 1.23 -7.87
N THR A 42 -3.14 2.12 -8.28
CA THR A 42 -3.27 3.57 -8.14
C THR A 42 -3.46 4.22 -9.51
N THR A 43 -2.51 4.08 -10.45
CA THR A 43 -2.53 4.81 -11.73
C THR A 43 -3.84 4.64 -12.51
N LEU A 44 -4.34 3.40 -12.62
CA LEU A 44 -5.53 3.12 -13.43
C LEU A 44 -6.81 3.34 -12.62
N ARG A 45 -6.77 3.08 -11.31
CA ARG A 45 -7.95 3.15 -10.44
C ARG A 45 -8.35 4.58 -10.06
N THR A 46 -7.46 5.56 -10.19
CA THR A 46 -7.78 6.98 -9.95
C THR A 46 -8.57 7.64 -11.09
N ILE A 47 -8.67 6.98 -12.26
CA ILE A 47 -9.31 7.54 -13.46
C ILE A 47 -10.82 7.23 -13.49
N GLY A 48 -11.23 6.12 -12.87
CA GLY A 48 -12.61 5.64 -12.88
C GLY A 48 -13.53 6.41 -11.93
N PRO A 49 -14.85 6.42 -12.18
CA PRO A 49 -15.83 7.00 -11.27
C PRO A 49 -16.08 6.14 -10.02
N GLU A 50 -15.60 4.90 -10.00
CA GLU A 50 -15.82 3.98 -8.89
C GLU A 50 -15.02 4.39 -7.65
N GLU A 51 -15.65 4.31 -6.48
CA GLU A 51 -14.94 4.47 -5.21
C GLU A 51 -13.80 3.44 -5.11
N TRP A 52 -12.64 3.92 -4.67
CA TRP A 52 -11.45 3.09 -4.60
C TRP A 52 -10.55 3.49 -3.43
N ASN A 53 -10.55 2.64 -2.40
CA ASN A 53 -9.70 2.77 -1.23
C ASN A 53 -8.77 1.55 -1.18
N VAL A 54 -7.45 1.77 -1.30
CA VAL A 54 -6.46 0.69 -1.35
C VAL A 54 -5.23 1.05 -0.53
N ALA A 55 -4.62 0.05 0.11
CA ALA A 55 -3.34 0.18 0.78
C ALA A 55 -2.44 -1.01 0.41
N TYR A 56 -1.16 -0.76 0.22
CA TYR A 56 -0.16 -1.76 -0.16
C TYR A 56 1.24 -1.26 0.14
N VAL A 57 2.17 -2.21 0.27
CA VAL A 57 3.60 -1.92 0.29
C VAL A 57 4.10 -1.91 -1.15
N GLU A 58 4.85 -0.87 -1.55
CA GLU A 58 5.49 -0.81 -2.88
C GLU A 58 7.01 -0.66 -2.74
N PRO A 59 7.78 -1.72 -3.06
CA PRO A 59 9.23 -1.61 -3.21
C PRO A 59 9.58 -0.72 -4.40
N SER A 60 10.13 0.46 -4.14
CA SER A 60 10.42 1.46 -5.18
C SER A 60 11.92 1.51 -5.52
N ARG A 61 12.27 1.48 -6.81
CA ARG A 61 13.63 1.66 -7.32
C ARG A 61 13.79 3.05 -7.93
N ARG A 62 14.82 3.79 -7.54
CA ARG A 62 15.08 5.17 -8.01
C ARG A 62 16.35 5.24 -8.82
#